data_AF-A0A1Y4R1C6-F1
#
_entry.id   AF-A0A1Y4R1C6-F1
#
_cell.length_a   1.000
_cell.length_b   1.000
_cell.length_c   1.000
_cell.angle_alpha   90.00
_cell.angle_beta   90.00
_cell.angle_gamma   90.00
#
_symmetry.space_group_name_H-M   'P 1'
#
loop_
_entity.id
_entity.type
_entity.pdbx_description
1 polymer ?
#
loop_
_entity_poly.entity_id
_entity_poly.type
_entity_poly.pdbx_seq_one_letter_code
_entity_poly.pdbx_strand_id
1 'polypeptide(L)'
;MTLLIDLISSFHKFLGYLEISPKYLNRAYTILSIFPTLYILRIIYGLFLNQHYLQMLLYSLVFLVLVYFIVLNSFYYFLDKNSKYDVTQLFAKYLPEDALNIQTSPSKERKSKDFARELDLTQVPIHFGKDYQLLLNQVVEQCIQAKQLPLAEPFIKQQQGYALEKNTLFPFYDLAQVGQKEYVVRIGSSYQRLFEVGMIRLNEEEKLKPVGLFLSGGDFYMNGQLFHEPYQLKLMAKNQVVKEVPTISRQARRHHSL
;
A
#
# COMPACT_ATOMS: atom_id res chain seq x y z
N MET A 1 25.69 19.68 2.56
CA MET A 1 25.64 18.25 2.21
C MET A 1 24.19 17.74 2.27
N THR A 2 23.28 18.36 1.50
CA THR A 2 21.83 18.09 1.55
C THR A 2 21.23 18.03 0.15
N LEU A 3 21.74 18.84 -0.79
CA LEU A 3 21.28 18.87 -2.19
C LEU A 3 21.18 17.52 -2.88
N LEU A 4 22.13 16.59 -2.66
CA LEU A 4 22.08 15.25 -3.26
C LEU A 4 20.95 14.40 -2.68
N ILE A 5 20.74 14.48 -1.37
CA ILE A 5 19.69 13.75 -0.65
C ILE A 5 18.31 14.34 -1.01
N ASP A 6 18.23 15.67 -1.09
CA ASP A 6 17.01 16.39 -1.46
C ASP A 6 16.62 16.13 -2.92
N LEU A 7 17.61 16.01 -3.81
CA LEU A 7 17.40 15.68 -5.22
C LEU A 7 16.93 14.22 -5.38
N ILE A 8 17.56 13.27 -4.68
CA ILE A 8 17.12 11.86 -4.67
C ILE A 8 15.70 11.74 -4.08
N SER A 9 15.41 12.46 -2.99
CA SER A 9 14.09 12.49 -2.34
C SER A 9 13.02 13.10 -3.25
N SER A 10 13.34 14.20 -3.92
CA SER A 10 12.45 14.83 -4.90
C SER A 10 12.23 13.93 -6.12
N PHE A 11 13.26 13.25 -6.61
CA PHE A 11 13.13 12.30 -7.72
C PHE A 11 12.28 11.09 -7.34
N HIS A 12 12.45 10.58 -6.13
CA HIS A 12 11.63 9.49 -5.59
C HIS A 12 10.15 9.91 -5.45
N LYS A 13 9.88 11.12 -4.95
CA LYS A 13 8.52 11.69 -4.88
C LYS A 13 7.92 11.93 -6.27
N PHE A 14 8.72 12.44 -7.22
CA PHE A 14 8.30 12.69 -8.60
C PHE A 14 7.92 11.39 -9.33
N LEU A 15 8.78 10.36 -9.24
CA LEU A 15 8.48 9.05 -9.80
C LEU A 15 7.26 8.39 -9.14
N GLY A 16 7.07 8.61 -7.84
CA GLY A 16 5.90 8.12 -7.10
C GLY A 16 4.59 8.86 -7.40
N TYR A 17 4.64 10.08 -7.95
CA TYR A 17 3.47 10.88 -8.32
C TYR A 17 2.94 10.54 -9.71
N LEU A 18 3.80 10.11 -10.63
CA LEU A 18 3.44 9.91 -12.03
C LEU A 18 2.63 8.61 -12.32
N GLU A 19 2.14 7.90 -11.30
CA GLU A 19 1.46 6.59 -11.45
C GLU A 19 2.18 5.64 -12.43
N ILE A 20 3.51 5.74 -12.50
CA ILE A 20 4.31 5.03 -13.50
C ILE A 20 4.18 3.53 -13.25
N SER A 21 3.89 2.77 -14.31
CA SER A 21 3.78 1.32 -14.16
C SER A 21 5.09 0.74 -13.60
N PRO A 22 5.02 -0.28 -12.72
CA PRO A 22 6.20 -0.82 -12.02
C PRO A 22 7.36 -1.20 -12.96
N LYS A 23 7.04 -1.61 -14.19
CA LYS A 23 8.00 -1.92 -15.25
C LYS A 23 8.92 -0.74 -15.57
N TYR A 24 8.38 0.47 -15.71
CA TYR A 24 9.18 1.67 -16.03
C TYR A 24 9.90 2.22 -14.80
N LEU A 25 9.32 2.06 -13.61
CA LEU A 25 9.95 2.46 -12.35
C LEU A 25 11.26 1.66 -12.12
N ASN A 26 11.21 0.34 -12.31
CA ASN A 26 12.40 -0.52 -12.15
C ASN A 26 13.48 -0.24 -13.22
N ARG A 27 13.07 0.11 -14.44
CA ARG A 27 13.99 0.60 -15.49
C ARG A 27 14.68 1.90 -15.06
N ALA A 28 13.94 2.84 -14.50
CA ALA A 28 14.50 4.10 -14.00
C ALA A 28 15.50 3.88 -12.87
N TYR A 29 15.20 2.99 -11.91
CA TYR A 29 16.14 2.65 -10.84
C TYR A 29 17.40 1.94 -11.35
N THR A 30 17.27 1.08 -12.36
CA THR A 30 18.43 0.43 -13.00
C THR A 30 19.35 1.49 -13.63
N ILE A 31 18.79 2.47 -14.34
CA ILE A 31 19.56 3.60 -14.90
C ILE A 31 20.18 4.45 -13.78
N LEU A 32 19.41 4.76 -12.72
CA LEU A 32 19.87 5.57 -11.60
C LEU A 32 21.05 4.92 -10.86
N SER A 33 21.09 3.59 -10.79
CA SER A 33 22.17 2.83 -10.14
C SER A 33 23.54 2.95 -10.85
N ILE A 34 23.57 3.39 -12.11
CA ILE A 34 24.81 3.59 -12.88
C ILE A 34 25.63 4.76 -12.27
N PHE A 35 24.98 5.83 -11.84
CA PHE A 35 25.66 7.02 -11.31
C PHE A 35 26.53 6.76 -10.07
N PRO A 36 26.04 6.13 -8.98
CA PRO A 36 26.88 5.80 -7.84
C PRO A 36 27.96 4.76 -8.21
N THR A 37 27.68 3.86 -9.16
CA THR A 37 28.67 2.85 -9.61
C THR A 37 29.84 3.51 -10.37
N LEU A 38 29.56 4.47 -11.25
CA LEU A 38 30.59 5.29 -11.90
C LEU A 38 31.38 6.15 -10.91
N TYR A 39 30.73 6.60 -9.83
CA TYR A 39 31.44 7.32 -8.77
C TYR A 39 32.45 6.42 -8.03
N ILE A 40 32.10 5.15 -7.79
CA ILE A 40 33.04 4.16 -7.23
C ILE A 40 34.22 3.94 -8.19
N LEU A 41 33.98 3.87 -9.50
CA LEU A 41 35.07 3.79 -10.49
C LEU A 41 36.03 4.98 -10.39
N ARG A 42 35.50 6.20 -10.18
CA ARG A 42 36.33 7.40 -9.92
C ARG A 42 37.19 7.25 -8.66
N ILE A 43 36.64 6.67 -7.59
CA ILE A 43 37.39 6.40 -6.34
C ILE A 43 38.51 5.40 -6.60
N ILE A 44 38.23 4.30 -7.31
CA ILE A 44 39.23 3.29 -7.68
C ILE A 44 40.39 3.93 -8.44
N TYR A 45 40.09 4.79 -9.42
CA TYR A 45 41.11 5.52 -10.17
C TYR A 45 41.97 6.42 -9.27
N GLY A 46 41.36 7.13 -8.32
CA GLY A 46 42.09 7.92 -7.33
C GLY A 46 43.00 7.08 -6.42
N LEU A 47 42.52 5.90 -5.98
CA LEU A 47 43.31 4.98 -5.16
C LEU A 47 44.48 4.36 -5.94
N PHE A 48 44.31 4.13 -7.24
CA PHE A 48 45.37 3.68 -8.13
C PHE A 48 46.50 4.71 -8.24
N LEU A 49 46.14 6.00 -8.47
CA LEU A 49 47.12 7.09 -8.54
C LEU A 49 47.85 7.30 -7.20
N ASN A 50 47.15 7.13 -6.08
CA ASN A 50 47.72 7.26 -4.74
C ASN A 50 48.42 5.98 -4.24
N GLN A 51 48.61 4.96 -5.10
CA GLN A 51 49.30 3.70 -4.78
C GLN A 51 48.69 2.89 -3.62
N HIS A 52 47.42 3.15 -3.27
CA HIS A 52 46.70 2.41 -2.23
C HIS A 52 46.07 1.13 -2.79
N TYR A 53 46.92 0.18 -3.18
CA TYR A 53 46.52 -1.02 -3.93
C TYR A 53 45.55 -1.95 -3.18
N LEU A 54 45.71 -2.11 -1.87
CA LEU A 54 44.83 -2.99 -1.08
C LEU A 54 43.40 -2.44 -1.01
N GLN A 55 43.25 -1.14 -0.78
CA GLN A 55 41.93 -0.49 -0.81
C GLN A 55 41.37 -0.50 -2.23
N MET A 56 42.20 -0.20 -3.24
CA MET A 56 41.81 -0.26 -4.65
C MET A 56 41.25 -1.63 -5.04
N LEU A 57 41.86 -2.73 -4.59
CA LEU A 57 41.38 -4.10 -4.84
C LEU A 57 40.01 -4.33 -4.20
N LEU A 58 39.82 -3.89 -2.94
CA LEU A 58 38.57 -4.08 -2.22
C LEU A 58 37.41 -3.29 -2.86
N TYR A 59 37.66 -2.03 -3.24
CA TYR A 59 36.67 -1.21 -3.97
C TYR A 59 36.40 -1.77 -5.38
N SER A 60 37.41 -2.32 -6.05
CA SER A 60 37.25 -2.96 -7.37
C SER A 60 36.36 -4.20 -7.31
N LEU A 61 36.46 -4.99 -6.23
CA LEU A 61 35.58 -6.14 -6.02
C LEU A 61 34.12 -5.70 -5.85
N VAL A 62 33.87 -4.68 -5.03
CA VAL A 62 32.51 -4.10 -4.86
C VAL A 62 31.99 -3.55 -6.19
N PHE A 63 32.82 -2.84 -6.95
CA PHE A 63 32.46 -2.31 -8.26
C PHE A 63 32.04 -3.42 -9.24
N LEU A 64 32.81 -4.51 -9.32
CA LEU A 64 32.47 -5.65 -10.18
C LEU A 64 31.12 -6.27 -9.81
N VAL A 65 30.83 -6.43 -8.51
CA VAL A 65 29.53 -6.94 -8.03
C VAL A 65 28.39 -6.00 -8.44
N LEU A 66 28.56 -4.68 -8.30
CA LEU A 66 27.54 -3.71 -8.69
C LEU A 66 27.29 -3.72 -10.21
N VAL A 67 28.35 -3.70 -11.02
CA VAL A 67 28.26 -3.79 -12.48
C VAL A 67 27.56 -5.09 -12.90
N TYR A 68 27.89 -6.21 -12.25
CA TYR A 68 27.25 -7.49 -12.50
C TYR A 68 25.71 -7.40 -12.32
N PHE A 69 25.24 -6.84 -11.20
CA PHE A 69 23.80 -6.66 -10.96
C PHE A 69 23.15 -5.65 -11.91
N ILE A 70 23.85 -4.59 -12.30
CA ILE A 70 23.34 -3.64 -13.31
C ILE A 70 23.10 -4.35 -14.64
N VAL A 71 24.07 -5.15 -15.10
CA VAL A 71 23.95 -5.89 -16.36
C VAL A 71 22.79 -6.87 -16.29
N LEU A 72 22.68 -7.63 -15.20
CA LEU A 72 21.59 -8.59 -14.99
C LEU A 72 20.21 -7.90 -14.98
N ASN A 73 20.07 -6.81 -14.23
CA ASN A 73 18.86 -5.99 -14.21
C ASN A 73 18.55 -5.37 -15.57
N SER A 74 19.58 -5.02 -16.35
CA SER A 74 19.39 -4.48 -17.69
C SER A 74 18.83 -5.54 -18.65
N PHE A 75 19.34 -6.78 -18.61
CA PHE A 75 18.77 -7.90 -19.37
C PHE A 75 17.34 -8.22 -18.95
N TYR A 76 17.07 -8.23 -17.65
CA TYR A 76 15.76 -8.53 -17.09
C TYR A 76 14.71 -7.46 -17.45
N TYR A 77 14.97 -6.19 -17.14
CA TYR A 77 13.99 -5.12 -17.29
C TYR A 77 13.89 -4.52 -18.70
N PHE A 78 14.95 -4.55 -19.52
CA PHE A 78 14.93 -3.96 -20.87
C PHE A 78 14.79 -5.00 -21.97
N LEU A 79 15.41 -6.17 -21.84
CA LEU A 79 15.37 -7.22 -22.87
C LEU A 79 14.32 -8.31 -22.59
N ASP A 80 13.60 -8.23 -21.47
CA ASP A 80 12.60 -9.21 -21.01
C ASP A 80 13.15 -10.66 -21.08
N LYS A 81 14.46 -10.84 -20.82
CA LYS A 81 15.17 -12.13 -20.84
C LYS A 81 15.79 -12.42 -19.48
N ASN A 82 15.50 -13.61 -18.96
CA ASN A 82 16.17 -14.12 -17.76
C ASN A 82 17.54 -14.70 -18.14
N SER A 83 18.61 -14.18 -17.54
CA SER A 83 19.96 -14.71 -17.75
C SER A 83 20.10 -16.07 -17.06
N LYS A 84 20.72 -17.05 -17.74
CA LYS A 84 20.98 -18.40 -17.19
C LYS A 84 21.96 -18.39 -16.00
N TYR A 85 22.67 -17.28 -15.81
CA TYR A 85 23.64 -17.09 -14.71
C TYR A 85 23.05 -16.26 -13.56
N ASP A 86 21.73 -16.11 -13.47
CA ASP A 86 21.10 -15.30 -12.43
C ASP A 86 21.26 -15.91 -11.03
N VAL A 87 22.18 -15.33 -10.25
CA VAL A 87 22.47 -15.70 -8.86
C VAL A 87 21.42 -15.11 -7.91
N THR A 88 20.55 -14.21 -8.37
CA THR A 88 19.53 -13.54 -7.53
C THR A 88 18.58 -14.56 -6.90
N GLN A 89 18.30 -15.68 -7.59
CA GLN A 89 17.50 -16.79 -7.03
C GLN A 89 18.15 -17.46 -5.81
N LEU A 90 19.48 -17.47 -5.71
CA LEU A 90 20.18 -18.01 -4.55
C LEU A 90 20.06 -17.09 -3.33
N PHE A 91 19.91 -15.78 -3.55
CA PHE A 91 19.66 -14.81 -2.49
C PHE A 91 18.18 -14.69 -2.12
N ALA A 92 17.25 -15.02 -3.02
CA ALA A 92 15.81 -15.00 -2.76
C ALA A 92 15.37 -15.88 -1.58
N LYS A 93 16.15 -16.92 -1.23
CA LYS A 93 15.88 -17.77 -0.06
C LYS A 93 16.20 -17.11 1.28
N TYR A 94 17.05 -16.09 1.27
CA TYR A 94 17.53 -15.40 2.48
C TYR A 94 17.08 -13.94 2.56
N LEU A 95 16.65 -13.35 1.44
CA LEU A 95 16.03 -12.03 1.40
C LEU A 95 14.51 -12.18 1.50
N PRO A 96 13.81 -11.40 2.35
CA PRO A 96 12.35 -11.35 2.35
C PRO A 96 11.85 -11.07 0.94
N GLU A 97 10.79 -11.76 0.47
CA GLU A 97 10.27 -11.58 -0.90
C GLU A 97 9.89 -10.12 -1.18
N ASP A 98 9.51 -9.38 -0.13
CA ASP A 98 9.22 -7.93 -0.14
C ASP A 98 10.42 -7.06 -0.53
N ALA A 99 11.66 -7.53 -0.36
CA ALA A 99 12.88 -6.78 -0.67
C ALA A 99 13.31 -6.91 -2.14
N LEU A 100 12.92 -8.00 -2.81
CA LEU A 100 13.24 -8.28 -4.21
C LEU A 100 12.09 -7.94 -5.16
N ASN A 101 10.86 -8.01 -4.67
CA ASN A 101 9.67 -7.77 -5.47
C ASN A 101 9.05 -6.40 -5.15
N ILE A 102 9.58 -5.34 -5.80
CA ILE A 102 8.93 -4.01 -5.81
C ILE A 102 7.54 -4.08 -6.52
N GLN A 103 7.22 -5.22 -7.16
CA GLN A 103 6.02 -5.38 -7.98
C GLN A 103 4.75 -5.72 -7.18
N THR A 104 4.86 -6.23 -5.95
CA THR A 104 3.69 -6.50 -5.09
C THR A 104 3.53 -5.39 -4.07
N SER A 105 2.67 -4.43 -4.41
CA SER A 105 2.38 -3.19 -3.68
C SER A 105 2.34 -3.32 -2.15
N PRO A 106 3.31 -2.74 -1.41
CA PRO A 106 3.10 -2.29 -0.04
C PRO A 106 2.71 -0.80 0.01
N SER A 107 2.83 -0.07 -1.11
CA SER A 107 2.65 1.38 -1.18
C SER A 107 1.19 1.82 -1.06
N LYS A 108 0.23 1.07 -1.61
CA LYS A 108 -1.21 1.35 -1.41
C LYS A 108 -1.67 1.04 0.03
N GLU A 109 -1.21 -0.06 0.63
CA GLU A 109 -1.58 -0.40 2.02
C GLU A 109 -0.89 0.47 3.06
N ARG A 110 0.38 0.86 2.87
CA ARG A 110 1.05 1.85 3.73
C ARG A 110 0.39 3.21 3.63
N LYS A 111 0.12 3.72 2.41
CA LYS A 111 -0.60 5.00 2.23
C LYS A 111 -2.01 4.98 2.85
N SER A 112 -2.75 3.88 2.76
CA SER A 112 -4.08 3.76 3.38
C SER A 112 -4.01 3.76 4.91
N LYS A 113 -3.04 3.06 5.51
CA LYS A 113 -2.83 3.06 6.97
C LYS A 113 -2.28 4.39 7.48
N ASP A 114 -1.42 5.05 6.71
CA ASP A 114 -0.85 6.35 7.05
C ASP A 114 -1.92 7.46 6.93
N PHE A 115 -2.78 7.42 5.91
CA PHE A 115 -3.92 8.34 5.77
C PHE A 115 -4.95 8.18 6.89
N ALA A 116 -5.30 6.95 7.26
CA ALA A 116 -6.23 6.70 8.37
C ALA A 116 -5.66 7.16 9.74
N ARG A 117 -4.33 7.08 9.92
CA ARG A 117 -3.63 7.60 11.11
C ARG A 117 -3.52 9.11 11.12
N GLU A 118 -3.30 9.74 9.96
CA GLU A 118 -3.20 11.20 9.84
C GLU A 118 -4.55 11.90 10.06
N LEU A 119 -5.68 11.24 9.75
CA LEU A 119 -7.04 11.77 9.94
C LEU A 119 -7.74 11.29 11.23
N ASP A 120 -7.06 10.58 12.13
CA ASP A 120 -7.63 10.01 13.37
C ASP A 120 -8.91 9.19 13.12
N LEU A 121 -8.89 8.33 12.10
CA LEU A 121 -10.04 7.54 11.70
C LEU A 121 -10.07 6.22 12.46
N THR A 122 -11.18 5.96 13.13
CA THR A 122 -11.45 4.69 13.80
C THR A 122 -12.56 3.93 13.09
N GLN A 123 -12.38 2.62 12.94
CA GLN A 123 -13.43 1.75 12.45
C GLN A 123 -14.49 1.58 13.53
N VAL A 124 -15.74 1.84 13.17
CA VAL A 124 -16.88 1.68 14.07
C VAL A 124 -17.50 0.30 13.84
N PRO A 125 -17.71 -0.51 14.89
CA PRO A 125 -18.33 -1.82 14.74
C PRO A 125 -19.80 -1.67 14.34
N ILE A 126 -20.19 -2.38 13.28
CA ILE A 126 -21.59 -2.49 12.84
C ILE A 126 -22.08 -3.90 13.21
N HIS A 127 -23.23 -3.97 13.88
CA HIS A 127 -23.94 -5.21 14.14
C HIS A 127 -24.89 -5.49 12.98
N PHE A 128 -24.46 -6.34 12.06
CA PHE A 128 -25.24 -6.67 10.87
C PHE A 128 -26.41 -7.62 11.17
N GLY A 129 -27.50 -7.46 10.42
CA GLY A 129 -28.63 -8.39 10.44
C GLY A 129 -28.30 -9.73 9.75
N LYS A 130 -29.14 -10.75 9.92
CA LYS A 130 -28.89 -12.10 9.36
C LYS A 130 -28.76 -12.12 7.84
N ASP A 131 -29.58 -11.33 7.14
CA ASP A 131 -29.69 -11.37 5.68
C ASP A 131 -28.86 -10.28 4.98
N TYR A 132 -27.99 -9.58 5.72
CA TYR A 132 -27.30 -8.40 5.19
C TYR A 132 -26.39 -8.72 4.00
N GLN A 133 -25.76 -9.90 3.97
CA GLN A 133 -24.86 -10.30 2.88
C GLN A 133 -25.60 -10.43 1.55
N LEU A 134 -26.80 -11.03 1.56
CA LEU A 134 -27.59 -11.18 0.35
C LEU A 134 -28.03 -9.82 -0.19
N LEU A 135 -28.52 -8.95 0.70
CA LEU A 135 -28.92 -7.58 0.36
C LEU A 135 -27.72 -6.77 -0.17
N LEU A 136 -26.57 -6.87 0.51
CA LEU A 136 -25.35 -6.17 0.11
C LEU A 136 -24.88 -6.60 -1.27
N ASN A 137 -24.82 -7.91 -1.53
CA ASN A 137 -24.43 -8.43 -2.85
C ASN A 137 -25.36 -7.89 -3.95
N GLN A 138 -26.68 -7.98 -3.73
CA GLN A 138 -27.66 -7.49 -4.69
C GLN A 138 -27.51 -5.99 -4.98
N VAL A 139 -27.32 -5.17 -3.93
CA VAL A 139 -27.14 -3.72 -4.09
C VAL A 139 -25.84 -3.40 -4.81
N VAL A 140 -24.73 -4.07 -4.46
CA VAL A 140 -23.43 -3.86 -5.09
C VAL A 140 -23.49 -4.19 -6.59
N GLU A 141 -24.09 -5.33 -6.96
CA GLU A 141 -24.28 -5.71 -8.36
C GLU A 141 -25.08 -4.65 -9.13
N GLN A 142 -26.17 -4.14 -8.55
CA GLN A 142 -26.97 -3.07 -9.16
C GLN A 142 -26.14 -1.79 -9.37
N CYS A 143 -25.33 -1.40 -8.38
CA CYS A 143 -24.44 -0.24 -8.47
C CYS A 143 -23.35 -0.43 -9.54
N ILE A 144 -22.81 -1.64 -9.70
CA ILE A 144 -21.83 -1.96 -10.74
C ILE A 144 -22.50 -1.88 -12.13
N GLN A 145 -23.68 -2.49 -12.29
CA GLN A 145 -24.45 -2.45 -13.55
C GLN A 145 -24.84 -1.02 -13.95
N ALA A 146 -25.22 -0.19 -12.97
CA ALA A 146 -25.52 1.23 -13.16
C ALA A 146 -24.26 2.10 -13.36
N LYS A 147 -23.06 1.52 -13.35
CA LYS A 147 -21.75 2.20 -13.46
C LYS A 147 -21.48 3.22 -12.33
N GLN A 148 -22.14 3.06 -11.19
CA GLN A 148 -21.93 3.89 -9.99
C GLN A 148 -20.75 3.37 -9.15
N LEU A 149 -20.45 2.07 -9.24
CA LEU A 149 -19.24 1.43 -8.72
C LEU A 149 -18.41 0.93 -9.90
N PRO A 150 -17.48 1.75 -10.45
CA PRO A 150 -16.67 1.34 -11.57
C PRO A 150 -15.69 0.22 -11.17
N LEU A 151 -15.59 -0.78 -12.02
CA LEU A 151 -14.64 -1.88 -11.84
C LEU A 151 -13.21 -1.38 -12.09
N ALA A 152 -12.25 -1.93 -11.34
CA ALA A 152 -10.85 -1.59 -11.48
C ALA A 152 -10.31 -1.98 -12.86
N GLU A 153 -9.56 -1.09 -13.51
CA GLU A 153 -8.92 -1.38 -14.80
C GLU A 153 -8.09 -2.67 -14.85
N PRO A 154 -7.22 -3.00 -13.86
CA PRO A 154 -6.45 -4.25 -13.90
C PRO A 154 -7.34 -5.49 -13.88
N PHE A 155 -8.49 -5.45 -13.21
CA PHE A 155 -9.46 -6.55 -13.22
C PHE A 155 -10.02 -6.78 -14.62
N ILE A 156 -10.38 -5.71 -15.34
CA ILE A 156 -10.97 -5.79 -16.69
C ILE A 156 -9.91 -6.19 -17.74
N LYS A 157 -8.76 -5.50 -17.76
CA LYS A 157 -7.78 -5.61 -18.87
C LYS A 157 -6.78 -6.73 -18.67
N GLN A 158 -6.41 -7.03 -17.43
CA GLN A 158 -5.29 -7.91 -17.09
C GLN A 158 -5.73 -9.19 -16.37
N GLN A 159 -7.01 -9.31 -16.01
CA GLN A 159 -7.54 -10.41 -15.20
C GLN A 159 -6.68 -10.62 -13.96
N GLN A 160 -6.43 -9.53 -13.24
CA GLN A 160 -5.61 -9.52 -12.03
C GLN A 160 -6.21 -8.57 -10.98
N GLY A 161 -6.15 -9.01 -9.72
CA GLY A 161 -6.61 -8.21 -8.58
C GLY A 161 -8.13 -8.23 -8.40
N TYR A 162 -8.63 -7.35 -7.53
CA TYR A 162 -10.05 -7.25 -7.19
C TYR A 162 -10.83 -6.42 -8.20
N ALA A 163 -12.09 -6.80 -8.43
CA ALA A 163 -13.09 -6.08 -9.21
C ALA A 163 -13.32 -4.67 -8.66
N LEU A 164 -13.40 -4.53 -7.33
CA LEU A 164 -13.47 -3.26 -6.63
C LEU A 164 -12.19 -3.05 -5.83
N GLU A 165 -11.66 -1.83 -5.81
CA GLU A 165 -10.49 -1.54 -5.00
C GLU A 165 -10.80 -1.71 -3.50
N LYS A 166 -9.77 -2.06 -2.70
CA LYS A 166 -9.93 -2.14 -1.24
C LYS A 166 -10.36 -0.77 -0.70
N ASN A 167 -11.34 -0.78 0.20
CA ASN A 167 -11.93 0.43 0.80
C ASN A 167 -12.56 1.38 -0.24
N THR A 168 -13.32 0.83 -1.19
CA THR A 168 -14.12 1.63 -2.13
C THR A 168 -15.26 2.32 -1.36
N LEU A 169 -15.45 3.63 -1.54
CA LEU A 169 -16.55 4.34 -0.88
C LEU A 169 -17.90 3.85 -1.40
N PHE A 170 -18.81 3.52 -0.49
CA PHE A 170 -20.16 3.10 -0.84
C PHE A 170 -21.01 4.34 -1.22
N PRO A 171 -21.67 4.36 -2.39
CA PRO A 171 -22.25 5.58 -2.94
C PRO A 171 -23.56 6.01 -2.27
N PHE A 172 -24.42 5.07 -1.91
CA PHE A 172 -25.74 5.36 -1.33
C PHE A 172 -25.90 4.67 0.01
N TYR A 173 -25.63 5.40 1.07
CA TYR A 173 -25.84 4.96 2.44
C TYR A 173 -26.41 6.08 3.29
N ASP A 174 -27.10 5.70 4.35
CA ASP A 174 -27.65 6.62 5.35
C ASP A 174 -27.42 6.05 6.76
N LEU A 175 -27.23 6.95 7.72
CA LEU A 175 -27.01 6.66 9.13
C LEU A 175 -28.09 7.37 9.94
N ALA A 176 -29.21 6.69 10.16
CA ALA A 176 -30.35 7.24 10.86
C ALA A 176 -30.20 7.04 12.38
N GLN A 177 -30.20 8.12 13.15
CA GLN A 177 -30.20 8.04 14.61
C GLN A 177 -31.61 7.65 15.11
N VAL A 178 -31.71 6.51 15.79
CA VAL A 178 -33.00 6.00 16.33
C VAL A 178 -33.10 6.17 17.84
N GLY A 179 -31.95 6.23 18.53
CA GLY A 179 -31.88 6.50 19.96
C GLY A 179 -30.73 7.42 20.32
N GLN A 180 -30.50 7.65 21.62
CA GLN A 180 -29.39 8.50 22.07
C GLN A 180 -28.01 7.92 21.68
N LYS A 181 -27.88 6.59 21.62
CA LYS A 181 -26.62 5.88 21.35
C LYS A 181 -26.70 4.88 20.19
N GLU A 182 -27.81 4.86 19.47
CA GLU A 182 -28.08 3.86 18.45
C GLU A 182 -28.34 4.49 17.08
N TYR A 183 -27.62 3.98 16.08
CA TYR A 183 -27.76 4.36 14.68
C TYR A 183 -28.11 3.14 13.84
N VAL A 184 -29.08 3.28 12.94
CA VAL A 184 -29.37 2.30 11.90
C VAL A 184 -28.52 2.61 10.68
N VAL A 185 -27.84 1.60 10.16
CA VAL A 185 -27.11 1.67 8.88
C VAL A 185 -28.03 1.20 7.78
N ARG A 186 -28.26 2.08 6.79
CA ARG A 186 -29.04 1.78 5.61
C ARG A 186 -28.20 1.93 4.35
N ILE A 187 -28.40 1.05 3.38
CA ILE A 187 -27.72 1.09 2.07
C ILE A 187 -28.72 0.87 0.95
N GLY A 188 -28.38 1.31 -0.27
CA GLY A 188 -29.19 1.03 -1.45
C GLY A 188 -28.43 1.24 -2.74
N SER A 189 -29.12 1.00 -3.86
CA SER A 189 -28.64 1.37 -5.20
C SER A 189 -29.03 2.80 -5.58
N SER A 190 -29.87 3.45 -4.77
CA SER A 190 -30.17 4.88 -4.81
C SER A 190 -30.73 5.35 -3.47
N TYR A 191 -30.75 6.66 -3.22
CA TYR A 191 -31.36 7.25 -2.02
C TYR A 191 -32.89 7.07 -1.95
N GLN A 192 -33.55 6.72 -3.05
CA GLN A 192 -35.00 6.47 -3.06
C GLN A 192 -35.36 5.12 -2.44
N ARG A 193 -34.41 4.17 -2.42
CA ARG A 193 -34.65 2.80 -1.98
C ARG A 193 -33.48 2.32 -1.13
N LEU A 194 -33.55 2.63 0.16
CA LEU A 194 -32.58 2.21 1.16
C LEU A 194 -33.13 1.05 1.98
N PHE A 195 -32.27 0.10 2.32
CA PHE A 195 -32.56 -1.07 3.12
C PHE A 195 -31.70 -1.08 4.38
N GLU A 196 -32.26 -1.51 5.50
CA GLU A 196 -31.55 -1.64 6.75
C GLU A 196 -30.63 -2.86 6.72
N VAL A 197 -29.34 -2.65 7.01
CA VAL A 197 -28.33 -3.73 6.99
C VAL A 197 -27.70 -4.00 8.34
N GLY A 198 -27.77 -3.04 9.27
CA GLY A 198 -27.23 -3.23 10.60
C GLY A 198 -27.46 -2.05 11.53
N MET A 199 -27.00 -2.21 12.75
CA MET A 199 -27.09 -1.23 13.83
C MET A 199 -25.71 -0.91 14.38
N ILE A 200 -25.49 0.33 14.76
CA ILE A 200 -24.29 0.77 15.48
C ILE A 200 -24.72 1.17 16.88
N ARG A 201 -24.00 0.67 17.87
CA ARG A 201 -24.15 1.08 19.27
C ARG A 201 -22.89 1.83 19.69
N LEU A 202 -23.07 3.06 20.15
CA LEU A 202 -21.98 3.87 20.68
C LEU A 202 -21.73 3.55 22.15
N ASN A 203 -20.46 3.49 22.53
CA ASN A 203 -20.05 3.31 23.92
C ASN A 203 -20.18 4.62 24.73
N GLU A 204 -20.00 5.76 24.06
CA GLU A 204 -20.01 7.10 24.66
C GLU A 204 -21.22 7.92 24.16
N GLU A 205 -21.52 9.04 24.85
CA GLU A 205 -22.63 9.95 24.49
C GLU A 205 -22.29 10.93 23.36
N GLU A 206 -21.08 10.87 22.84
CA GLU A 206 -20.67 11.72 21.73
C GLU A 206 -21.36 11.33 20.42
N LYS A 207 -21.77 12.34 19.66
CA LYS A 207 -22.39 12.14 18.35
C LYS A 207 -21.38 11.55 17.36
N LEU A 208 -21.79 10.49 16.68
CA LEU A 208 -21.01 9.85 15.62
C LEU A 208 -20.70 10.87 14.50
N LYS A 209 -19.43 11.00 14.13
CA LYS A 209 -18.97 11.80 12.99
C LYS A 209 -18.44 10.87 11.88
N PRO A 210 -19.33 10.31 11.05
CA PRO A 210 -18.94 9.37 10.00
C PRO A 210 -18.14 10.09 8.92
N VAL A 211 -17.08 9.43 8.44
CA VAL A 211 -16.30 9.90 7.28
C VAL A 211 -16.77 9.19 6.02
N GLY A 212 -17.08 7.91 6.12
CA GLY A 212 -17.57 7.14 4.99
C GLY A 212 -17.87 5.70 5.34
N LEU A 213 -18.83 5.12 4.63
CA LEU A 213 -19.06 3.69 4.59
C LEU A 213 -18.27 3.11 3.42
N PHE A 214 -17.37 2.17 3.71
CA PHE A 214 -16.47 1.59 2.74
C PHE A 214 -16.80 0.12 2.48
N LEU A 215 -16.58 -0.29 1.24
CA LEU A 215 -16.77 -1.62 0.72
C LEU A 215 -15.41 -2.31 0.51
N SER A 216 -15.38 -3.60 0.78
CA SER A 216 -14.23 -4.47 0.50
C SER A 216 -14.71 -5.88 0.14
N GLY A 217 -13.87 -6.66 -0.55
CA GLY A 217 -14.21 -7.99 -1.05
C GLY A 217 -14.77 -7.96 -2.48
N GLY A 218 -15.50 -9.01 -2.86
CA GLY A 218 -16.04 -9.21 -4.19
C GLY A 218 -15.22 -10.15 -5.07
N ASP A 219 -15.48 -10.09 -6.36
CA ASP A 219 -14.76 -10.86 -7.37
C ASP A 219 -13.30 -10.42 -7.47
N PHE A 220 -12.39 -11.37 -7.61
CA PHE A 220 -10.99 -11.10 -7.86
C PHE A 220 -10.31 -12.20 -8.66
N TYR A 221 -9.27 -11.84 -9.39
CA TYR A 221 -8.43 -12.81 -10.09
C TYR A 221 -7.13 -13.06 -9.31
N MET A 222 -6.83 -14.34 -9.13
CA MET A 222 -5.56 -14.81 -8.58
C MET A 222 -5.05 -15.95 -9.47
N ASN A 223 -3.81 -15.85 -9.96
CA ASN A 223 -3.20 -16.85 -10.85
C ASN A 223 -4.05 -17.18 -12.10
N GLY A 224 -4.77 -16.20 -12.65
CA GLY A 224 -5.64 -16.38 -13.82
C GLY A 224 -6.96 -17.11 -13.55
N GLN A 225 -7.28 -17.41 -12.29
CA GLN A 225 -8.58 -17.96 -11.89
C GLN A 225 -9.43 -16.89 -11.19
N LEU A 226 -10.73 -16.90 -11.47
CA LEU A 226 -11.71 -16.02 -10.85
C LEU A 226 -12.17 -16.63 -9.52
N PHE A 227 -12.06 -15.85 -8.46
CA PHE A 227 -12.56 -16.17 -7.13
C PHE A 227 -13.55 -15.11 -6.67
N HIS A 228 -14.41 -15.48 -5.72
CA HIS A 228 -15.38 -14.57 -5.12
C HIS A 228 -15.21 -14.59 -3.60
N GLU A 229 -14.98 -13.41 -3.02
CA GLU A 229 -15.06 -13.17 -1.59
C GLU A 229 -16.34 -12.38 -1.26
N PRO A 230 -17.03 -12.69 -0.15
CA PRO A 230 -18.23 -11.95 0.22
C PRO A 230 -17.91 -10.48 0.48
N TYR A 231 -18.79 -9.59 0.01
CA TYR A 231 -18.66 -8.16 0.27
C TYR A 231 -18.76 -7.85 1.77
N GLN A 232 -17.95 -6.90 2.22
CA GLN A 232 -17.90 -6.44 3.60
C GLN A 232 -17.98 -4.92 3.67
N LEU A 233 -18.80 -4.44 4.60
CA LEU A 233 -18.94 -3.02 4.91
C LEU A 233 -18.09 -2.64 6.12
N LYS A 234 -17.44 -1.48 6.02
CA LYS A 234 -16.62 -0.89 7.09
C LYS A 234 -16.99 0.58 7.22
N LEU A 235 -17.53 0.98 8.37
CA LEU A 235 -17.73 2.39 8.66
C LEU A 235 -16.48 2.97 9.32
N MET A 236 -15.97 4.07 8.76
CA MET A 236 -14.92 4.86 9.40
C MET A 236 -15.53 6.16 9.93
N ALA A 237 -15.16 6.51 11.17
CA ALA A 237 -15.57 7.75 11.81
C ALA A 237 -14.35 8.48 12.38
N LYS A 238 -14.44 9.81 12.46
CA LYS A 238 -13.39 10.64 13.06
C LYS A 238 -13.52 10.57 14.58
N ASN A 239 -12.48 10.12 15.26
CA ASN A 239 -12.44 10.20 16.71
C ASN A 239 -12.05 11.63 17.10
N GLN A 240 -12.91 12.34 17.84
CA GLN A 240 -12.48 13.57 18.48
C GLN A 240 -12.09 13.20 19.92
N VAL A 241 -10.85 13.51 20.28
CA VAL A 241 -10.20 13.26 21.58
C VAL A 241 -9.50 11.90 21.72
N VAL A 242 -8.22 11.89 21.36
CA VAL A 242 -7.19 11.47 22.34
C VAL A 242 -6.16 12.59 22.40
N LYS A 243 -6.17 13.36 23.50
CA LYS A 243 -4.99 14.12 23.92
C LYS A 243 -3.82 13.15 23.97
N GLU A 244 -2.71 13.49 23.33
CA GLU A 244 -1.44 12.83 23.55
C GLU A 244 -1.23 12.65 25.06
N VAL A 245 -1.31 11.41 25.54
CA VAL A 245 -0.70 11.09 26.83
C VAL A 245 0.79 11.12 26.54
N PRO A 246 1.57 12.02 27.18
CA PRO A 246 3.01 12.04 26.98
C PRO A 246 3.52 10.65 27.34
N THR A 247 4.18 10.03 26.36
CA THR A 247 4.79 8.72 26.56
C THR A 247 5.93 8.92 27.55
N ILE A 248 5.68 8.67 28.84
CA ILE A 248 6.76 8.47 29.79
C ILE A 248 7.45 7.19 29.31
N SER A 249 8.63 7.40 28.72
CA SER A 249 9.51 6.35 28.25
C SER A 249 9.75 5.34 29.37
N ARG A 250 9.55 4.05 29.05
CA ARG A 250 9.79 2.90 29.95
C ARG A 250 11.27 2.69 30.31
N GLN A 251 12.15 3.68 30.13
CA GLN A 251 13.56 3.61 30.50
C GLN A 251 13.90 4.26 31.86
N ALA A 252 12.97 4.96 32.52
CA ALA A 252 13.21 5.58 33.83
C ALA A 252 12.76 4.73 35.05
N ARG A 253 12.69 3.39 34.94
CA ARG A 253 12.35 2.49 36.06
C ARG A 253 13.49 1.57 36.53
N ARG A 254 14.75 1.89 36.21
CA ARG A 254 15.93 1.12 36.66
C ARG A 254 16.97 1.87 37.49
N HIS A 255 16.77 3.13 37.82
CA HIS A 255 17.62 3.84 38.77
C HIS A 255 16.76 4.67 39.73
N HIS A 256 16.18 4.02 40.73
CA HIS A 256 15.96 4.57 42.07
C HIS A 256 15.38 3.48 42.97
N SER A 257 16.27 2.60 43.39
CA SER A 257 16.15 1.77 44.60
C SER A 257 17.56 1.53 45.11
N LEU A 258 18.06 2.53 45.83
CA LEU A 258 19.10 2.46 46.86
C LEU A 258 18.67 3.43 47.95
#